data_AF-A0A820CAV5-F1
#
_entry.id   AF-A0A820CAV5-F1
#
_cell.length_a   1.000
_cell.length_b   1.000
_cell.length_c   1.000
_cell.angle_alpha   90.00
_cell.angle_beta   90.00
_cell.angle_gamma   90.00
#
_symmetry.space_group_name_H-M   'P 1'
#
loop_
_entity.id
_entity.type
_entity.pdbx_description
1 polymer ?
#
loop_
_entity_poly.entity_id
_entity_poly.type
_entity_poly.pdbx_seq_one_letter_code
_entity_poly.pdbx_strand_id
1 'polypeptide(L)' 'CDLIQCEQCKKNNCSYSELQTLSGDEPMTLFVLCRNCGHRWRG' A
#
# COMPACT_ATOMS: atom_id res chain seq x y z
N CYS A 1 -15.04 -2.00 -3.21
CA CYS A 1 -14.13 -1.33 -2.26
C CYS A 1 -12.74 -1.48 -2.84
N ASP A 2 -12.32 -0.46 -3.58
CA ASP A 2 -11.25 -0.48 -4.57
C ASP A 2 -10.34 0.71 -4.28
N LEU A 3 -9.90 0.79 -3.02
CA LEU A 3 -9.38 2.01 -2.40
C LEU A 3 -8.08 2.51 -3.05
N ILE A 4 -7.36 1.65 -3.77
CA ILE A 4 -6.08 2.02 -4.38
C ILE A 4 -5.95 1.40 -5.77
N GLN A 5 -5.89 2.27 -6.78
CA GLN A 5 -5.62 1.89 -8.17
C GLN A 5 -4.11 1.93 -8.41
N CYS A 6 -3.54 0.84 -8.91
CA CYS A 6 -2.12 0.79 -9.24
C CYS A 6 -1.80 1.68 -10.44
N GLU A 7 -0.80 2.54 -10.34
CA GLU A 7 -0.36 3.42 -11.42
C GLU A 7 0.24 2.66 -12.61
N GLN A 8 0.88 1.51 -12.38
CA GLN A 8 1.49 0.70 -13.44
C GLN A 8 0.45 -0.07 -14.26
N CYS A 9 -0.43 -0.83 -13.59
CA CYS A 9 -1.36 -1.74 -14.28
C CYS A 9 -2.80 -1.23 -14.32
N LYS A 10 -3.09 -0.10 -13.68
CA LYS A 10 -4.42 0.54 -13.59
C LYS A 10 -5.51 -0.36 -13.02
N LYS A 11 -5.15 -1.44 -12.31
CA LYS A 11 -6.09 -2.32 -11.62
C LYS A 11 -6.25 -1.93 -10.17
N ASN A 12 -7.40 -2.27 -9.61
CA ASN A 12 -7.78 -1.93 -8.23
C ASN A 12 -7.48 -3.06 -7.22
N ASN A 13 -6.81 -4.12 -7.67
CA ASN A 13 -6.41 -5.25 -6.82
C ASN A 13 -5.09 -4.96 -6.10
N CYS A 14 -5.16 -4.06 -5.13
CA CYS A 14 -4.05 -3.68 -4.26
C CYS A 14 -4.36 -4.10 -2.82
N SER A 15 -3.35 -4.63 -2.13
CA SER A 15 -3.38 -4.89 -0.70
C SER A 15 -2.54 -3.82 -0.01
N TYR A 16 -3.08 -3.21 1.04
CA TYR A 16 -2.31 -2.34 1.91
C TYR A 16 -2.04 -3.03 3.24
N SER A 17 -0.91 -2.73 3.85
CA SER A 17 -0.47 -3.28 5.13
C SER A 17 0.13 -2.15 5.94
N GLU A 18 -0.36 -2.01 7.15
CA GLU A 18 0.05 -0.99 8.10
C GLU A 18 1.17 -1.55 8.96
N LEU A 19 2.37 -1.01 8.78
CA LEU A 19 3.53 -1.39 9.59
C LEU A 19 3.88 -0.21 10.50
N GLN A 20 3.73 -0.41 11.80
CA GLN A 20 4.33 0.47 12.79
C GLN A 20 5.80 0.08 12.98
N THR A 21 6.70 0.89 12.44
CA THR A 21 8.14 0.66 12.54
C THR A 21 8.80 1.39 13.71
N LEU A 22 8.08 2.26 14.44
CA LEU A 22 8.66 3.04 15.54
C LEU A 22 7.64 3.36 16.65
N SER A 23 8.16 3.64 17.84
CA SER A 23 7.41 4.01 19.05
C SER A 23 6.59 5.28 18.85
N GLY A 24 5.26 5.18 19.00
CA GLY A 24 4.32 6.21 19.48
C GLY A 24 4.12 7.51 18.70
N ASP A 25 5.18 8.10 18.14
CA ASP A 25 5.22 9.48 17.64
C ASP A 25 5.30 9.58 16.11
N GLU A 26 5.64 8.51 15.40
CA GLU A 26 5.64 8.48 13.94
C GLU A 26 4.30 7.95 13.39
N PRO A 27 3.73 8.57 12.35
CA PRO A 27 2.52 8.06 11.72
C PRO A 27 2.78 6.66 11.18
N MET A 28 1.81 5.77 11.39
CA MET A 28 1.83 4.41 10.88
C MET A 28 2.16 4.41 9.39
N THR A 29 3.20 3.67 8.99
CA THR A 29 3.59 3.62 7.58
C THR A 29 2.68 2.65 6.85
N LEU A 30 1.94 3.16 5.86
CA LEU A 30 1.10 2.35 4.99
C LEU A 30 1.96 1.80 3.84
N PHE A 31 2.01 0.48 3.70
CA PHE A 31 2.66 -0.17 2.56
C PHE A 31 1.62 -0.72 1.62
N VAL A 32 1.64 -0.29 0.37
CA VAL A 32 0.73 -0.77 -0.66
C VAL A 32 1.46 -1.73 -1.58
N LEU A 33 0.84 -2.87 -1.87
CA LEU A 33 1.30 -3.89 -2.81
C LEU A 33 0.19 -4.20 -3.81
N CYS A 34 0.47 -3.99 -5.09
CA CYS A 34 -0.39 -4.46 -6.17
C CYS A 34 -0.19 -5.96 -6.38
N ARG A 35 -1.23 -6.78 -6.16
CA ARG A 35 -1.17 -8.23 -6.39
C ARG A 35 -1.18 -8.62 -7.87
N ASN A 36 -1.48 -7.67 -8.76
CA ASN A 36 -1.56 -7.95 -10.18
C ASN A 36 -0.21 -7.79 -10.91
N CYS A 37 0.60 -6.80 -10.56
CA CYS A 37 1.92 -6.56 -11.18
C CYS A 37 3.09 -6.63 -10.19
N GLY A 38 2.83 -6.76 -8.89
CA GLY A 38 3.87 -6.78 -7.86
C GLY A 38 4.45 -5.41 -7.52
N HIS A 39 3.85 -4.32 -8.02
CA HIS A 39 4.27 -2.96 -7.70
C HIS A 39 4.03 -2.65 -6.22
N ARG A 40 5.03 -2.08 -5.54
CA ARG A 40 4.96 -1.74 -4.11
C ARG A 40 5.41 -0.32 -3.86
N TRP A 41 4.68 0.39 -3.01
CA TRP A 41 4.99 1.77 -2.64
C TRP A 41 4.53 2.08 -1.23
N ARG A 42 5.04 3.18 -0.67
CA ARG A 42 4.59 3.72 0.62
C ARG A 42 3.47 4.71 0.34
N GLY A 43 2.35 4.54 1.04
CA GLY A 43 1.22 5.48 1.04
C GLY A 43 1.42 6.60 2.04
#